data_AF-A0A3P7QBG7-F1
#
_entry.id   AF-A0A3P7QBG7-F1
#
_cell.length_a   1.000
_cell.length_b   1.000
_cell.length_c   1.000
_cell.angle_alpha   90.00
_cell.angle_beta   90.00
_cell.angle_gamma   90.00
#
_symmetry.space_group_name_H-M   'P 1'
#
loop_
_entity.id
_entity.type
_entity.pdbx_description
1 polymer ?
#
loop_
_entity_poly.entity_id
_entity_poly.type
_entity_poly.pdbx_seq_one_letter_code
_entity_poly.pdbx_strand_id
1 'polypeptide(L)'
;MRGRDNGLPSYNVLRRTFNLPEKKWETINEKLYEERKELFDQLAGLYGDINYLDAYVGGMLEGDNGPGELFKAIIMDQFERLRDSDR
;
A
#
# COMPACT_ATOMS: atom_id res chain seq x y z
N MET A 1 11.89 -7.27 -6.64
CA MET A 1 12.96 -6.60 -5.85
C MET A 1 13.14 -5.12 -6.18
N ARG A 2 12.70 -4.62 -7.34
CA ARG A 2 12.86 -3.20 -7.75
C ARG A 2 12.42 -2.14 -6.74
N GLY A 3 11.42 -2.40 -5.90
CA GLY A 3 10.95 -1.42 -4.91
C GLY A 3 11.97 -1.10 -3.82
N ARG A 4 12.66 -2.12 -3.30
CA ARG A 4 13.72 -1.93 -2.30
C ARG A 4 15.00 -1.38 -2.94
N ASP A 5 15.30 -1.81 -4.17
CA ASP A 5 16.46 -1.30 -4.93
C ASP A 5 16.36 0.21 -5.20
N ASN A 6 15.13 0.73 -5.34
CA ASN A 6 14.86 2.15 -5.55
C ASN A 6 14.64 2.94 -4.24
N GLY A 7 14.82 2.31 -3.07
CA GLY A 7 14.61 2.96 -1.78
C GLY A 7 13.16 3.42 -1.54
N LEU A 8 12.17 2.70 -2.08
CA LEU A 8 10.77 3.05 -1.84
C LEU A 8 10.46 3.04 -0.34
N PRO A 9 9.71 4.03 0.16
CA PRO A 9 9.30 4.05 1.56
C PRO A 9 8.38 2.87 1.87
N SER A 10 8.27 2.52 3.16
CA SER A 10 7.30 1.53 3.59
C SER A 10 5.87 1.99 3.35
N TYR A 11 4.96 1.04 3.36
CA TYR A 11 3.54 1.24 3.09
C TYR A 11 2.90 2.36 3.93
N ASN A 12 3.05 2.32 5.26
CA ASN A 12 2.50 3.37 6.14
C ASN A 12 3.22 4.72 5.99
N VAL A 13 4.50 4.74 5.60
CA VAL A 13 5.19 5.99 5.27
C VAL A 13 4.58 6.61 4.01
N LEU A 14 4.35 5.82 2.95
CA LEU A 14 3.69 6.33 1.75
C LEU A 14 2.27 6.79 2.03
N ARG A 15 1.49 6.06 2.84
CA ARG A 15 0.14 6.51 3.22
C ARG A 15 0.19 7.90 3.86
N ARG A 16 1.13 8.14 4.79
CA ARG A 16 1.34 9.48 5.37
C ARG A 16 1.73 10.54 4.33
N THR A 17 2.62 10.21 3.39
CA THR A 17 3.01 11.15 2.32
C THR A 17 1.82 11.60 1.47
N PHE A 18 0.84 10.74 1.27
CA PHE A 18 -0.40 11.05 0.55
C PHE A 18 -1.56 11.49 1.47
N ASN A 19 -1.26 11.88 2.73
CA ASN A 19 -2.25 12.29 3.74
C ASN A 19 -3.35 11.24 4.01
N LEU A 20 -3.04 9.96 3.81
CA LEU A 20 -3.91 8.84 4.13
C LEU A 20 -3.63 8.33 5.54
N PRO A 21 -4.66 7.87 6.27
CA PRO A 21 -4.48 7.31 7.61
C PRO A 21 -3.63 6.04 7.55
N GLU A 22 -2.75 5.84 8.53
CA GLU A 22 -1.99 4.58 8.66
C GLU A 22 -2.93 3.38 8.83
N LYS A 23 -2.46 2.22 8.39
CA LYS A 23 -3.24 0.98 8.44
C LYS A 23 -2.52 -0.06 9.30
N LYS A 24 -3.33 -0.86 9.98
CA LYS A 24 -2.97 -2.10 10.68
C LYS A 24 -3.32 -3.31 9.82
N TRP A 25 -2.74 -4.48 10.10
CA TRP A 25 -2.97 -5.72 9.34
C TRP A 25 -4.45 -6.02 9.16
N GLU A 26 -5.26 -5.83 10.21
CA GLU A 26 -6.70 -6.11 10.19
C GLU A 26 -7.49 -5.12 9.34
N THR A 27 -6.95 -3.91 9.17
CA THR A 27 -7.66 -2.76 8.56
C THR A 27 -7.25 -2.46 7.13
N ILE A 28 -6.19 -3.11 6.62
CA ILE A 28 -5.76 -2.96 5.22
C ILE A 28 -6.92 -3.34 4.30
N ASN A 29 -7.53 -4.50 4.57
CA ASN A 29 -8.69 -5.02 3.86
C ASN A 29 -9.45 -5.95 4.79
N GLU A 30 -10.47 -5.41 5.46
CA GLU A 30 -11.24 -6.12 6.51
C GLU A 30 -11.88 -7.39 5.96
N LYS A 31 -12.43 -7.33 4.75
CA LYS A 31 -13.04 -8.48 4.07
C LYS A 31 -12.01 -9.58 3.79
N LEU A 32 -10.86 -9.24 3.20
CA LEU A 32 -9.80 -10.22 2.94
C LEU A 32 -9.20 -10.76 4.25
N TYR A 33 -9.12 -9.94 5.29
CA TYR A 33 -8.65 -10.33 6.60
C TYR A 33 -9.57 -11.39 7.24
N GLU A 34 -10.88 -11.20 7.13
CA GLU A 34 -11.88 -12.19 7.58
C GLU A 34 -11.83 -13.48 6.76
N GLU A 35 -11.69 -13.38 5.44
CA GLU A 35 -11.66 -14.54 4.55
C GLU A 35 -10.34 -15.33 4.61
N ARG A 36 -9.21 -14.66 4.85
CA ARG A 36 -7.85 -15.25 4.75
C ARG A 36 -6.92 -14.78 5.85
N LYS A 37 -7.32 -14.96 7.11
CA LYS A 37 -6.49 -14.60 8.27
C LYS A 37 -5.09 -15.21 8.27
N GLU A 38 -4.94 -16.46 7.84
CA GLU A 38 -3.65 -17.16 7.76
C GLU A 38 -2.62 -16.43 6.87
N LEU A 39 -3.09 -15.74 5.81
CA LEU A 39 -2.22 -14.94 4.94
C LEU A 39 -1.61 -13.77 5.71
N PHE A 40 -2.42 -13.09 6.52
CA PHE A 40 -1.96 -11.96 7.35
C PHE A 40 -1.05 -12.43 8.48
N ASP A 41 -1.29 -13.60 9.07
CA ASP A 41 -0.40 -14.19 10.07
C ASP A 41 0.98 -14.52 9.47
N GLN A 42 1.02 -15.06 8.25
CA GLN A 42 2.27 -15.31 7.53
C GLN A 42 3.01 -14.00 7.20
N LEU A 43 2.29 -12.98 6.74
CA LEU A 43 2.87 -11.67 6.47
C LEU A 43 3.39 -11.01 7.75
N ALA A 44 2.65 -11.08 8.85
CA ALA A 44 3.11 -10.61 10.16
C ALA A 44 4.35 -11.39 10.63
N GLY A 45 4.44 -12.69 10.38
CA GLY A 45 5.64 -13.49 10.66
C GLY A 45 6.86 -13.10 9.80
N LEU A 46 6.64 -12.70 8.54
CA LEU A 46 7.72 -12.31 7.62
C LEU A 46 8.24 -10.89 7.88
N TYR A 47 7.35 -9.94 8.16
CA TYR A 47 7.69 -8.52 8.30
C TYR A 47 7.81 -8.07 9.77
N GLY A 48 7.23 -8.81 10.71
CA GLY A 48 7.15 -8.45 12.13
C GLY A 48 6.16 -7.31 12.38
N ASP A 49 6.54 -6.09 12.00
CA ASP A 49 5.72 -4.88 12.13
C ASP A 49 5.24 -4.44 10.75
N ILE A 50 3.96 -4.06 10.66
CA ILE A 50 3.34 -3.48 9.46
C ILE A 50 4.05 -2.22 8.97
N ASN A 51 4.74 -1.50 9.86
CA ASN A 51 5.53 -0.33 9.48
C ASN A 51 6.72 -0.66 8.57
N TYR A 52 7.13 -1.93 8.51
CA TYR A 52 8.12 -2.44 7.56
C TYR A 52 7.51 -3.08 6.32
N LEU A 53 6.18 -3.11 6.21
CA LEU A 53 5.49 -3.67 5.04
C LEU A 53 5.90 -2.89 3.77
N ASP A 54 6.32 -3.63 2.75
CA ASP A 54 6.66 -3.05 1.46
C ASP A 54 5.41 -2.39 0.84
N ALA A 55 5.59 -1.16 0.34
CA ALA A 55 4.52 -0.37 -0.30
C ALA A 55 3.72 -1.14 -1.37
N TYR A 56 4.42 -1.92 -2.19
CA TYR A 56 3.79 -2.70 -3.25
C TYR A 56 2.87 -3.80 -2.69
N VAL A 57 3.32 -4.49 -1.63
CA VAL A 57 2.52 -5.55 -1.00
C VAL A 57 1.30 -4.95 -0.30
N GLY A 58 1.48 -3.86 0.46
CA GLY A 58 0.38 -3.16 1.11
C GLY A 58 -0.65 -2.62 0.11
N GLY A 59 -0.20 -1.98 -0.98
CA GLY A 59 -1.10 -1.47 -2.02
C GLY A 59 -1.85 -2.57 -2.78
N MET A 60 -1.27 -3.77 -2.92
CA MET A 60 -1.97 -4.93 -3.48
C MET A 60 -3.04 -5.47 -2.54
N LEU A 61 -2.75 -5.53 -1.23
CA LEU A 61 -3.69 -6.01 -0.22
C LEU A 61 -4.92 -5.10 -0.07
N GLU A 62 -4.77 -3.78 -0.28
CA GLU A 62 -5.89 -2.84 -0.28
C GLU A 62 -6.86 -3.01 -1.46
N GLY A 63 -6.42 -3.66 -2.55
CA GLY A 63 -7.24 -3.86 -3.73
C GLY A 63 -8.27 -4.97 -3.54
N ASP A 64 -9.48 -4.77 -4.04
CA ASP A 64 -10.47 -5.85 -4.24
C ASP A 64 -10.73 -5.99 -5.75
N ASN A 65 -11.49 -5.03 -6.32
CA ASN A 65 -11.83 -5.00 -7.74
C ASN A 65 -11.26 -3.74 -8.44
N GLY A 66 -9.96 -3.51 -8.25
CA GLY A 66 -9.24 -2.33 -8.73
C GLY A 66 -8.14 -1.88 -7.77
N PRO A 67 -7.44 -0.77 -8.08
CA PRO A 67 -6.40 -0.26 -7.20
C PRO A 67 -6.96 0.16 -5.85
N GLY A 68 -6.21 -0.18 -4.78
CA GLY A 68 -6.46 0.30 -3.43
C GLY A 68 -6.38 1.82 -3.32
N GLU A 69 -6.74 2.34 -2.16
CA GLU A 69 -6.74 3.79 -1.88
C GLU A 69 -5.36 4.42 -2.11
N LEU A 70 -4.29 3.77 -1.63
CA LEU A 70 -2.93 4.25 -1.79
C LEU A 70 -2.51 4.30 -3.26
N PHE A 71 -2.78 3.23 -4.01
CA PHE A 71 -2.43 3.18 -5.43
C PHE A 71 -3.26 4.16 -6.26
N LYS A 72 -4.53 4.37 -5.94
CA LYS A 72 -5.35 5.42 -6.57
C LYS A 72 -4.76 6.80 -6.34
N ALA A 73 -4.37 7.12 -5.11
CA ALA A 73 -3.77 8.41 -4.79
C ALA A 73 -2.46 8.63 -5.57
N ILE A 74 -1.58 7.62 -5.58
CA ILE A 74 -0.31 7.67 -6.34
C ILE A 74 -0.59 7.86 -7.84
N ILE A 75 -1.45 7.02 -8.42
CA ILE A 75 -1.74 7.06 -9.86
C ILE A 75 -2.35 8.42 -10.24
N MET A 76 -3.30 8.92 -9.47
CA MET A 76 -3.94 10.21 -9.71
C MET A 76 -2.93 11.36 -9.70
N ASP A 77 -2.10 11.46 -8.65
CA ASP A 77 -1.06 12.47 -8.53
C ASP A 77 -0.09 12.42 -9.73
N GLN A 78 0.33 11.22 -10.15
CA GLN A 78 1.21 11.10 -11.31
C GLN A 78 0.54 11.57 -12.61
N PHE A 79 -0.73 11.25 -12.84
CA PHE A 79 -1.45 11.70 -14.03
C PHE A 79 -1.75 13.21 -14.02
N GLU A 80 -2.05 13.80 -12.86
CA GLU A 80 -2.22 15.24 -12.73
C GLU A 80 -0.94 15.99 -13.06
N ARG A 81 0.20 15.54 -12.51
CA ARG A 81 1.52 16.15 -12.79
C ARG A 81 1.90 16.05 -14.26
N LEU A 82 1.57 14.93 -14.92
CA LEU A 82 1.79 14.74 -16.35
C LEU A 82 0.91 15.69 -17.18
N ARG A 83 -0.40 15.73 -16.89
CA ARG A 83 -1.35 16.63 -17.58
C ARG A 83 -0.94 18.09 -17.46
N ASP A 84 -0.57 18.52 -16.27
CA ASP A 84 -0.24 19.93 -16.01
C ASP A 84 1.12 20.33 -16.60
N SER A 85 1.98 19.35 -16.90
CA SER A 85 3.30 19.56 -17.52
C SER A 85 3.28 19.42 -19.05
N ASP A 86 2.19 18.91 -19.63
CA ASP A 86 2.01 18.79 -21.07
C ASP A 86 1.46 20.12 -21.62
N ARG A 87 2.24 20.76 -22.49
CA ARG A 87 2.09 22.17 -22.89
C ARG A 87 1.93 22.32 -24.38
#